data_AF-A0A6A6YYE9-F1
#
_entry.id   AF-A0A6A6YYE9-F1
#
_cell.length_a   1.000
_cell.length_b   1.000
_cell.length_c   1.000
_cell.angle_alpha   90.00
_cell.angle_beta   90.00
_cell.angle_gamma   90.00
#
_symmetry.space_group_name_H-M   'P 1'
#
loop_
_entity.id
_entity.type
_entity.pdbx_description
1 polymer ?
#
loop_
_entity_poly.entity_id
_entity_poly.type
_entity_poly.pdbx_seq_one_letter_code
_entity_poly.pdbx_strand_id
1 'polypeptide(L)' 'AGIAMFHQLHCLAGFRHAIQQLQAGKKIGYSVFTDVSEHRGHWPHCFDYLKQSIECYADDSIEVSRIDAGGFTFDGYDSP' A
#
# COMPACT_ATOMS: atom_id res chain seq x y z
N ALA A 1 -2.88 4.98 -13.15
CA ALA A 1 -2.72 4.36 -11.81
C ALA A 1 -3.88 3.40 -11.53
N GLY A 2 -3.62 2.08 -11.53
CA GLY A 2 -4.65 1.03 -11.48
C GLY A 2 -4.94 0.43 -10.09
N ILE A 3 -5.90 -0.50 -10.01
CA ILE A 3 -6.34 -1.25 -8.81
C ILE A 3 -5.16 -1.94 -8.14
N ALA A 4 -4.18 -2.44 -8.91
CA ALA A 4 -2.97 -3.05 -8.36
C ALA A 4 -2.22 -2.10 -7.41
N MET A 5 -2.00 -0.85 -7.82
CA MET A 5 -1.37 0.19 -6.98
C MET A 5 -2.24 0.49 -5.74
N PHE A 6 -3.55 0.65 -5.92
CA PHE A 6 -4.46 0.94 -4.81
C PHE A 6 -4.52 -0.22 -3.79
N HIS A 7 -4.49 -1.46 -4.24
CA HIS A 7 -4.43 -2.63 -3.36
C HIS A 7 -3.11 -2.69 -2.59
N GLN A 8 -1.98 -2.40 -3.23
CA GLN A 8 -0.68 -2.31 -2.56
C GLN A 8 -0.68 -1.23 -1.47
N LEU A 9 -1.21 -0.04 -1.76
CA LEU A 9 -1.36 1.04 -0.77
C LEU A 9 -2.30 0.65 0.37
N HIS A 10 -3.41 -0.04 0.08
CA HIS A 10 -4.34 -0.55 1.10
C HIS A 10 -3.65 -1.53 2.05
N CYS A 11 -2.92 -2.50 1.51
CA CYS A 11 -2.15 -3.47 2.31
C CYS A 11 -1.06 -2.77 3.13
N LEU A 12 -0.35 -1.80 2.55
CA LEU A 12 0.65 -1.00 3.26
C LEU A 12 0.01 -0.21 4.42
N ALA A 13 -1.18 0.36 4.24
CA ALA A 13 -1.91 1.01 5.32
C ALA A 13 -2.29 0.02 6.44
N GLY A 14 -2.67 -1.21 6.09
CA GLY A 14 -2.94 -2.30 7.04
C GLY A 14 -1.71 -2.67 7.88
N PHE A 15 -0.54 -2.84 7.25
CA PHE A 15 0.71 -3.11 7.98
C PHE A 15 1.10 -1.97 8.91
N ARG A 16 0.96 -0.72 8.45
CA ARG A 16 1.21 0.47 9.28
C ARG A 16 0.33 0.46 10.53
N HIS A 17 -0.96 0.16 10.36
CA HIS A 17 -1.91 0.10 11.46
C HIS A 17 -1.57 -1.02 12.45
N ALA A 18 -1.13 -2.19 11.98
CA ALA A 18 -0.67 -3.28 12.85
C ALA A 18 0.55 -2.86 13.70
N ILE A 19 1.55 -2.23 13.10
CA ILE A 19 2.75 -1.76 13.83
C ILE A 19 2.39 -0.69 14.86
N GLN A 20 1.55 0.28 14.49
CA GLN A 20 1.09 1.31 15.43
C GLN A 20 0.33 0.71 16.62
N GLN A 21 -0.46 -0.34 16.39
CA GLN A 21 -1.12 -1.07 17.47
C GLN A 21 -0.11 -1.80 18.38
N LEU A 22 0.93 -2.42 17.83
CA LEU A 22 2.01 -3.03 18.63
C LEU A 22 2.74 -1.99 19.48
N GLN A 23 3.05 -0.82 18.90
CA GLN A 23 3.69 0.28 19.64
C GLN A 23 2.81 0.82 20.77
N ALA A 24 1.49 0.79 20.59
CA ALA A 24 0.51 1.13 21.61
C ALA A 24 0.32 0.01 22.66
N GLY A 25 1.10 -1.09 22.59
CA GLY A 25 1.03 -2.22 23.51
C GLY A 25 -0.16 -3.15 23.28
N LYS A 26 -0.87 -3.03 22.15
CA LYS A 26 -2.00 -3.91 21.82
C LYS A 26 -1.48 -5.26 21.32
N LYS A 27 -2.04 -6.35 21.84
CA LYS A 27 -1.76 -7.71 21.38
C LYS A 27 -2.56 -8.01 20.11
N ILE A 28 -1.97 -7.71 18.96
CA ILE A 28 -2.37 -8.33 17.69
C ILE A 28 -1.64 -9.67 17.59
N GLY A 29 -2.33 -10.74 17.15
CA GLY A 29 -1.89 -12.13 17.31
C GLY A 29 -0.41 -12.41 16.99
N TYR A 30 0.18 -13.27 17.84
CA TYR A 30 1.52 -13.87 17.81
C TYR A 30 2.65 -13.20 18.62
N SER A 31 2.97 -13.92 19.72
CA SER A 31 4.22 -14.00 20.48
C SER A 31 4.62 -12.86 21.44
N VAL A 32 5.23 -13.31 22.54
CA VAL A 32 5.64 -12.58 23.75
C VAL A 32 6.89 -11.70 23.54
N PHE A 33 7.39 -11.58 22.31
CA PHE A 33 8.74 -11.05 22.01
C PHE A 33 8.85 -9.95 20.94
N THR A 34 7.77 -9.41 20.40
CA THR A 34 7.88 -8.26 19.47
C THR A 34 8.08 -6.95 20.24
N ASP A 35 9.29 -6.71 20.69
CA ASP A 35 9.69 -5.38 21.13
C ASP A 35 9.89 -4.45 19.93
N VAL A 36 8.82 -3.78 19.52
CA VAL A 36 8.86 -2.74 18.48
C VAL A 36 9.41 -1.40 19.00
N SER A 37 9.84 -1.32 20.27
CA SER A 37 10.44 -0.12 20.88
C SER A 37 11.77 0.25 20.24
N GLU A 38 12.59 -0.74 19.88
CA GLU A 38 13.93 -0.50 19.31
C GLU A 38 13.87 0.22 17.96
N HIS A 39 12.74 0.10 17.24
CA HIS A 39 12.59 0.60 15.87
C HIS A 39 11.67 1.82 15.75
N ARG A 40 11.34 2.51 16.86
CA ARG A 40 10.31 3.59 16.90
C ARG A 40 10.48 4.68 15.83
N GLY A 41 11.70 4.95 15.36
CA GLY A 41 11.98 5.97 14.36
C GLY A 41 12.16 5.44 12.92
N HIS A 42 12.46 4.16 12.72
CA HIS A 42 12.84 3.67 11.39
C HIS A 42 11.62 3.28 10.54
N TRP A 43 10.65 2.59 11.15
CA TRP A 43 9.49 2.09 10.40
C TRP A 43 8.68 3.20 9.71
N PRO A 44 8.46 4.42 10.26
CA PRO A 44 7.71 5.45 9.53
C PRO A 44 8.38 5.81 8.20
N HIS A 45 9.71 5.97 8.21
CA HIS A 45 10.49 6.29 7.02
C HIS A 45 10.51 5.13 6.00
N CYS A 46 10.56 3.88 6.47
CA CYS A 46 10.44 2.71 5.58
C CYS A 46 9.08 2.69 4.88
N PHE A 47 8.00 2.98 5.60
CA PHE A 47 6.65 3.02 5.03
C PHE A 47 6.50 4.18 4.04
N ASP A 48 7.08 5.34 4.33
CA ASP A 48 7.10 6.47 3.40
C ASP A 48 7.88 6.14 2.13
N TYR A 49 9.01 5.43 2.25
CA TYR A 49 9.80 4.98 1.11
C TYR A 49 9.06 3.92 0.27
N LEU A 50 8.37 2.97 0.90
CA LEU A 50 7.55 1.98 0.22
C LEU A 50 6.37 2.62 -0.50
N LYS A 51 5.71 3.59 0.13
CA LYS A 51 4.63 4.37 -0.47
C LYS A 51 5.13 5.12 -1.72
N GLN A 52 6.27 5.79 -1.63
CA GLN A 52 6.91 6.44 -2.78
C GLN A 52 7.27 5.43 -3.89
N SER A 53 7.79 4.26 -3.52
CA SER A 53 8.12 3.21 -4.49
C SER A 53 6.87 2.71 -5.21
N ILE A 54 5.77 2.44 -4.49
CA ILE A 54 4.49 2.03 -5.08
C ILE A 54 3.95 3.11 -6.03
N GLU A 55 4.04 4.39 -5.65
CA GLU A 55 3.59 5.50 -6.50
C GLU A 55 4.46 5.67 -7.74
N CYS A 56 5.79 5.52 -7.61
CA CYS A 56 6.74 5.66 -8.73
C CYS A 56 6.66 4.50 -9.72
N TYR A 57 6.40 3.29 -9.23
CA TYR A 57 6.28 2.07 -10.05
C TYR A 57 4.82 1.65 -10.23
N ALA A 58 3.89 2.60 -10.13
CA ALA A 58 2.49 2.36 -10.41
C ALA A 58 2.33 1.93 -11.88
N ASP A 59 2.02 0.66 -12.07
CA ASP A 59 1.78 0.09 -13.39
C ASP A 59 0.27 0.11 -13.68
N ASP A 60 -0.11 0.77 -14.76
CA ASP A 60 -1.48 0.76 -15.29
C ASP A 60 -1.58 0.03 -16.64
N SER A 61 -0.58 -0.77 -17.02
CA SER A 61 -0.64 -1.60 -18.22
C SER A 61 -1.76 -2.66 -18.19
N ILE A 62 -2.18 -3.07 -16.99
CA ILE A 62 -3.36 -3.95 -16.79
C ILE A 62 -4.67 -3.17 -16.86
N GLU A 63 -4.64 -1.87 -16.55
CA GLU A 63 -5.81 -0.98 -16.46
C GLU A 63 -5.58 0.29 -17.27
N VAL A 64 -5.37 0.11 -18.57
CA VAL A 64 -4.93 1.19 -19.44
C VAL A 64 -6.02 2.24 -19.51
N SER A 65 -5.71 3.46 -19.05
CA SER A 65 -6.59 4.60 -19.20
C SER A 65 -6.56 5.08 -20.65
N ARG A 66 -7.73 5.19 -21.27
CA ARG A 66 -7.92 5.66 -22.65
C ARG A 66 -8.78 6.92 -22.65
N ILE A 67 -8.58 7.75 -23.67
CA ILE A 67 -9.51 8.85 -23.96
C ILE A 67 -10.36 8.37 -25.12
N ASP A 68 -11.62 8.07 -24.84
CA ASP A 68 -12.62 7.73 -25.85
C ASP A 68 -13.75 8.76 -25.84
N ALA A 69 -14.12 9.25 -27.02
CA ALA A 69 -15.14 10.29 -27.22
C ALA A 69 -15.04 11.53 -26.29
N GLY A 70 -13.83 11.88 -25.83
CA GLY A 70 -13.61 13.02 -24.93
C GLY A 70 -13.80 12.73 -23.43
N GLY A 71 -14.06 11.48 -23.04
CA GLY A 71 -14.09 11.02 -21.66
C GLY A 71 -12.89 10.14 -21.31
N PHE A 72 -12.50 10.12 -20.04
CA PHE A 72 -11.55 9.14 -19.51
C PHE A 72 -12.26 7.81 -19.30
N THR A 73 -11.80 6.77 -19.99
CA THR A 73 -12.22 5.38 -19.83
C THR A 73 -11.04 4.55 -19.32
N PHE A 74 -11.33 3.41 -18.68
CA PHE A 74 -10.32 2.48 -18.16
C PHE A 74 -10.67 1.10 -18.68
N ASP A 75 -9.73 0.46 -19.37
CA ASP A 75 -9.91 -0.91 -19.84
C ASP A 75 -9.49 -1.88 -18.74
N GLY A 76 -10.44 -2.63 -18.19
CA GLY A 76 -10.17 -3.69 -17.22
C GLY A 76 -9.64 -4.98 -17.85
N TYR A 77 -9.36 -5.98 -17.00
CA TYR A 77 -9.07 -7.34 -17.44
C TYR A 77 -10.26 -7.89 -18.24
N ASP A 78 -10.00 -8.36 -19.47
CA ASP A 78 -11.01 -8.84 -20.44
C ASP A 78 -11.83 -7.74 -21.16
N SER A 79 -11.27 -6.54 -21.30
CA SER A 79 -11.84 -5.51 -22.19
C SER A 79 -11.72 -5.93 -23.66
N PRO A 80 -12.77 -5.75 -24.50
CA PRO A 80 -12.73 -6.07 -25.92
C PRO A 80 -11.70 -5.26 -26.72
#